data_AF-A0A101X9V8-F1
#
_entry.id   AF-A0A101X9V8-F1
#
_cell.length_a   1.000
_cell.length_b   1.000
_cell.length_c   1.000
_cell.angle_alpha   90.00
_cell.angle_beta   90.00
_cell.angle_gamma   90.00
#
_symmetry.space_group_name_H-M   'P 1'
#
loop_
_entity.id
_entity.type
_entity.pdbx_description
1 polymer ?
#
loop_
_entity_poly.entity_id
_entity_poly.type
_entity_poly.pdbx_seq_one_letter_code
_entity_poly.pdbx_strand_id
1 'polypeptide(L)'
;MIAYVDHPDGGLVLDLEGLSKIIKEPRLFLSSLIFSEAPELLESAVDVWARVGSREVAEATYAYILQLRRGLMEGRDLLLRIAELFTDMDYVDALALQRALMLGIGRTTCDLGAAIFVENPRLSLYGRPYRAPPNGVVASSARAPLYLVLNRGTKKVVDLDTMCVVPYSPSGRPEELHPLQRLSREGFAVATRGSPTCLIEDVAADGGAVAPRGLAKLLALKPCS
;
A
#
# COMPACT_ATOMS: atom_id res chain seq x y z
N MET A 1 15.00 -2.26 12.28
CA MET A 1 13.52 -2.36 12.24
C MET A 1 13.15 -2.88 10.88
N ILE A 2 12.36 -3.95 10.82
CA ILE A 2 11.94 -4.56 9.55
C ILE A 2 10.45 -4.36 9.25
N ALA A 3 9.65 -4.01 10.26
CA ALA A 3 8.27 -3.57 10.09
C ALA A 3 7.81 -2.67 11.26
N TYR A 4 6.68 -2.01 11.05
CA TYR A 4 5.92 -1.28 12.07
C TYR A 4 4.44 -1.64 11.93
N VAL A 5 3.72 -1.85 13.03
CA VAL A 5 2.29 -2.18 13.00
C VAL A 5 1.49 -1.01 13.54
N ASP A 6 0.72 -0.35 12.66
CA ASP A 6 -0.15 0.77 13.04
C ASP A 6 -1.51 0.27 13.55
N HIS A 7 -1.46 -0.35 14.73
CA HIS A 7 -2.60 -0.92 15.43
C HIS A 7 -2.39 -0.74 16.95
N PRO A 8 -3.44 -0.59 17.79
CA PRO A 8 -3.28 -0.44 19.24
C PRO A 8 -2.44 -1.53 19.91
N ASP A 9 -2.61 -2.78 19.47
CA ASP A 9 -1.81 -3.94 19.92
C ASP A 9 -0.51 -4.15 19.13
N GLY A 10 -0.15 -3.19 18.27
CA GLY A 10 0.99 -3.21 17.37
C GLY A 10 2.22 -2.49 17.93
N GLY A 11 3.04 -1.99 17.03
CA GLY A 11 4.28 -1.28 17.34
C GLY A 11 5.48 -1.74 16.51
N LEU A 12 6.66 -1.58 17.11
CA LEU A 12 7.95 -1.82 16.45
C LEU A 12 8.21 -3.32 16.25
N VAL A 13 8.62 -3.71 15.04
CA VAL A 13 9.09 -5.08 14.74
C VAL A 13 10.55 -5.03 14.31
N LEU A 14 11.40 -5.67 15.11
CA LEU A 14 12.85 -5.58 14.97
C LEU A 14 13.45 -6.68 14.10
N ASP A 15 12.87 -7.87 14.14
CA ASP A 15 13.43 -9.08 13.57
C ASP A 15 12.36 -9.99 12.94
N LEU A 16 12.83 -11.04 12.27
CA LEU A 16 12.02 -12.00 11.54
C LEU A 16 11.08 -12.79 12.46
N GLU A 17 11.49 -13.08 13.69
CA GLU A 17 10.64 -13.82 14.65
C GLU A 17 9.42 -13.00 15.04
N GLY A 18 9.62 -11.72 15.37
CA GLY A 18 8.54 -10.77 15.61
C GLY A 18 7.63 -10.64 14.40
N LEU A 19 8.19 -10.50 13.20
CA LEU A 19 7.41 -10.40 11.97
C LEU A 19 6.58 -11.66 11.70
N SER A 20 7.12 -12.85 11.95
CA SER A 20 6.40 -14.11 11.83
C SER A 20 5.18 -14.19 12.75
N LYS A 21 5.28 -13.68 13.98
CA LYS A 21 4.16 -13.60 14.93
C LYS A 21 3.07 -12.64 14.43
N ILE A 22 3.47 -11.47 13.93
CA ILE A 22 2.56 -10.46 13.39
C ILE A 22 1.81 -10.98 12.16
N ILE A 23 2.49 -11.63 11.22
CA ILE A 23 1.89 -12.14 9.98
C ILE A 23 0.78 -13.16 10.27
N LYS A 24 0.95 -14.00 11.28
CA LYS A 24 -0.03 -15.05 11.63
C LYS A 24 -1.35 -14.49 12.15
N GLU A 25 -1.34 -13.25 12.63
CA GLU A 25 -2.51 -12.59 13.22
C GLU A 25 -3.12 -11.59 12.22
N PRO A 26 -4.29 -11.88 11.62
CA PRO A 26 -4.78 -11.14 10.45
C PRO A 26 -4.88 -9.63 10.64
N ARG A 27 -5.40 -9.18 11.79
CA ARG A 27 -5.54 -7.74 12.10
C ARG A 27 -4.20 -7.01 12.17
N LEU A 28 -3.15 -7.67 12.68
CA LEU A 28 -1.81 -7.08 12.78
C LEU A 28 -1.10 -7.14 11.42
N PHE A 29 -1.27 -8.24 10.68
CA PHE A 29 -0.78 -8.37 9.32
C PHE A 29 -1.30 -7.26 8.40
N LEU A 30 -2.61 -7.04 8.36
CA LEU A 30 -3.23 -6.03 7.48
C LEU A 30 -2.83 -4.60 7.87
N SER A 31 -2.58 -4.33 9.16
CA SER A 31 -2.12 -3.04 9.68
C SER A 31 -0.60 -2.86 9.65
N SER A 32 0.16 -3.82 9.12
CA SER A 32 1.62 -3.74 9.10
C SER A 32 2.14 -2.88 7.96
N LEU A 33 3.20 -2.13 8.24
CA LEU A 33 4.08 -1.43 7.30
C LEU A 33 5.39 -2.22 7.28
N ILE A 34 5.63 -2.96 6.20
CA ILE A 34 6.79 -3.83 6.07
C ILE A 34 7.88 -3.07 5.30
N PHE A 35 9.10 -3.08 5.82
CA PHE A 35 10.23 -2.32 5.26
C PHE A 35 11.31 -3.22 4.65
N SER A 36 11.23 -4.52 4.85
CA SER A 36 12.23 -5.48 4.40
C SER A 36 11.58 -6.71 3.78
N GLU A 37 12.22 -7.24 2.72
CA GLU A 37 11.84 -8.52 2.14
C GLU A 37 12.07 -9.63 3.18
N ALA A 38 11.13 -10.55 3.26
CA ALA A 38 11.18 -11.74 4.13
C ALA A 38 10.47 -12.89 3.41
N PRO A 39 11.04 -13.36 2.29
CA PRO A 39 10.36 -14.26 1.37
C PRO A 39 9.98 -15.61 1.98
N GLU A 40 10.70 -16.05 3.00
CA GLU A 40 10.39 -17.23 3.81
C GLU A 40 9.06 -17.11 4.58
N LEU A 41 8.55 -15.90 4.79
CA LEU A 41 7.25 -15.65 5.42
C LEU A 41 6.11 -15.47 4.42
N LEU A 42 6.41 -15.44 3.12
CA LEU A 42 5.42 -15.16 2.07
C LEU A 42 4.28 -16.18 2.07
N GLU A 43 4.58 -17.48 2.16
CA GLU A 43 3.57 -18.54 2.19
C GLU A 43 2.64 -18.38 3.39
N SER A 44 3.18 -18.15 4.58
CA SER A 44 2.37 -17.88 5.78
C SER A 44 1.50 -16.62 5.65
N ALA A 45 1.97 -15.59 4.95
CA ALA A 45 1.20 -14.37 4.73
C ALA A 45 0.05 -14.61 3.75
N VAL A 46 0.29 -15.39 2.70
CA VAL A 46 -0.73 -15.78 1.71
C VAL A 46 -1.78 -16.69 2.35
N ASP A 47 -1.38 -17.63 3.20
CA ASP A 47 -2.32 -18.47 3.96
C ASP A 47 -3.23 -17.63 4.86
N VAL A 48 -2.66 -16.61 5.52
CA VAL A 48 -3.44 -15.67 6.34
C VAL A 48 -4.39 -14.88 5.47
N TRP A 49 -3.92 -14.31 4.36
CA TRP A 49 -4.75 -13.59 3.39
C TRP A 49 -5.91 -14.44 2.89
N ALA A 50 -5.65 -15.66 2.42
CA ALA A 50 -6.67 -16.58 1.89
C ALA A 50 -7.77 -16.97 2.89
N ARG A 51 -7.57 -16.73 4.20
CA ARG A 51 -8.59 -16.94 5.24
C ARG A 51 -9.48 -15.72 5.48
N VAL A 52 -9.01 -14.52 5.17
CA VAL A 52 -9.72 -13.26 5.46
C VAL A 52 -10.14 -12.48 4.23
N GLY A 53 -9.54 -12.74 3.07
CA GLY A 53 -9.90 -12.17 1.77
C GLY A 53 -10.23 -13.27 0.75
N SER A 54 -10.08 -12.97 -0.55
CA SER A 54 -10.27 -13.97 -1.60
C SER A 54 -9.08 -14.92 -1.68
N ARG A 55 -9.37 -16.22 -1.49
CA ARG A 55 -8.39 -17.29 -1.65
C ARG A 55 -7.81 -17.32 -3.07
N GLU A 56 -8.67 -17.19 -4.07
CA GLU A 56 -8.28 -17.24 -5.48
C GLU A 56 -7.29 -16.12 -5.83
N VAL A 57 -7.56 -14.90 -5.37
CA VAL A 57 -6.65 -13.76 -5.56
C VAL A 57 -5.33 -13.98 -4.83
N ALA A 58 -5.37 -14.45 -3.58
CA ALA A 58 -4.18 -14.69 -2.77
C ALA A 58 -3.25 -15.74 -3.39
N GLU A 59 -3.79 -16.89 -3.80
CA GLU A 59 -3.05 -17.99 -4.40
C GLU A 59 -2.49 -17.61 -5.79
N ALA A 60 -3.28 -16.93 -6.62
CA ALA A 60 -2.81 -16.45 -7.92
C ALA A 60 -1.66 -15.43 -7.76
N THR A 61 -1.81 -14.49 -6.83
CA THR A 61 -0.76 -13.50 -6.53
C THR A 61 0.52 -14.17 -6.02
N TYR A 62 0.40 -15.15 -5.14
CA TYR A 62 1.54 -15.95 -4.67
C TYR A 62 2.30 -16.60 -5.82
N ALA A 63 1.58 -17.24 -6.74
CA ALA A 63 2.18 -17.85 -7.91
C ALA A 63 2.91 -16.83 -8.79
N TYR A 64 2.33 -15.64 -9.02
CA TYR A 64 2.97 -14.58 -9.80
C TYR A 64 4.23 -14.02 -9.12
N ILE A 65 4.19 -13.84 -7.79
CA ILE A 65 5.37 -13.45 -7.00
C ILE A 65 6.48 -14.50 -7.16
N LEU A 66 6.17 -15.79 -7.05
CA LEU A 66 7.15 -16.86 -7.23
C LEU A 66 7.73 -16.88 -8.66
N GLN A 67 6.90 -16.66 -9.69
CA GLN A 67 7.35 -16.57 -11.07
C GLN A 67 8.33 -15.41 -11.27
N LEU A 68 8.02 -14.23 -10.73
CA LEU A 68 8.92 -13.08 -10.75
C LEU A 68 10.27 -13.41 -10.08
N ARG A 69 10.23 -14.00 -8.88
CA ARG A 69 11.46 -14.35 -8.12
C ARG A 69 12.32 -15.39 -8.82
N ARG A 70 11.71 -16.24 -9.64
CA ARG A 70 12.40 -17.23 -10.49
C ARG A 70 12.87 -16.65 -11.83
N GLY A 71 12.64 -15.36 -12.09
CA GLY A 71 13.01 -14.71 -13.36
C GLY A 71 12.15 -15.13 -14.55
N LEU A 72 10.97 -15.70 -14.30
CA LEU A 72 10.02 -16.14 -15.34
C LEU A 72 9.07 -15.02 -15.79
N MET A 73 9.14 -13.87 -15.13
CA MET A 73 8.26 -12.73 -15.29
C MET A 73 9.01 -11.46 -14.91
N GLU A 74 8.71 -10.33 -15.55
CA GLU A 74 9.21 -9.01 -15.14
C GLU A 74 8.22 -8.25 -14.25
N GLY A 75 8.70 -7.19 -13.57
CA GLY A 75 7.86 -6.41 -12.65
C GLY A 75 6.64 -5.76 -13.33
N ARG A 76 6.77 -5.40 -14.61
CA ARG A 76 5.67 -4.85 -15.40
C ARG A 76 4.60 -5.91 -15.68
N ASP A 77 5.01 -7.14 -15.99
CA ASP A 77 4.09 -8.26 -16.22
C ASP A 77 3.33 -8.60 -14.93
N LEU A 78 4.01 -8.60 -13.79
CA LEU A 78 3.37 -8.79 -12.48
C LEU A 78 2.27 -7.75 -12.23
N LEU A 79 2.54 -6.47 -12.54
CA LEU A 79 1.53 -5.43 -12.40
C LEU A 79 0.32 -5.66 -13.32
N LEU A 80 0.54 -6.10 -14.57
CA LEU A 80 -0.54 -6.44 -15.49
C LEU A 80 -1.40 -7.61 -14.96
N ARG A 81 -0.76 -8.65 -14.42
CA ARG A 81 -1.45 -9.78 -13.78
C ARG A 81 -2.26 -9.36 -12.56
N ILE A 82 -1.73 -8.46 -11.74
CA ILE A 82 -2.46 -7.87 -10.62
C ILE A 82 -3.67 -7.07 -11.13
N ALA A 83 -3.50 -6.29 -12.20
CA ALA A 83 -4.60 -5.51 -12.78
C ALA A 83 -5.74 -6.41 -13.30
N GLU A 84 -5.42 -7.57 -13.86
CA GLU A 84 -6.41 -8.59 -14.27
C GLU A 84 -7.21 -9.13 -13.08
N LEU A 85 -6.55 -9.40 -11.94
CA LEU A 85 -7.20 -9.86 -10.70
C LEU A 85 -7.97 -8.77 -9.98
N PHE A 86 -7.70 -7.49 -10.27
CA PHE A 86 -8.15 -6.36 -9.47
C PHE A 86 -9.68 -6.21 -9.41
N THR A 87 -10.40 -6.71 -10.42
CA THR A 87 -11.87 -6.68 -10.44
C THR A 87 -12.50 -7.46 -9.28
N ASP A 88 -11.82 -8.50 -8.80
CA ASP A 88 -12.30 -9.40 -7.75
C ASP A 88 -11.79 -9.05 -6.35
N MET A 89 -10.93 -8.03 -6.23
CA MET A 89 -10.34 -7.63 -4.95
C MET A 89 -11.29 -6.77 -4.12
N ASP A 90 -11.37 -7.01 -2.82
CA ASP A 90 -11.96 -6.08 -1.85
C ASP A 90 -10.90 -5.29 -1.06
N TYR A 91 -11.33 -4.57 -0.02
CA TYR A 91 -10.43 -3.77 0.82
C TYR A 91 -9.37 -4.61 1.54
N VAL A 92 -9.73 -5.81 1.99
CA VAL A 92 -8.82 -6.74 2.68
C VAL A 92 -7.78 -7.24 1.69
N ASP A 93 -8.21 -7.61 0.49
CA ASP A 93 -7.31 -8.04 -0.58
C ASP A 93 -6.31 -6.95 -0.96
N ALA A 94 -6.76 -5.71 -1.12
CA ALA A 94 -5.89 -4.59 -1.46
C ALA A 94 -4.80 -4.37 -0.40
N LEU A 95 -5.15 -4.43 0.89
CA LEU A 95 -4.19 -4.30 1.99
C LEU A 95 -3.21 -5.48 1.99
N ALA A 96 -3.72 -6.71 1.99
CA ALA A 96 -2.92 -7.94 2.03
C ALA A 96 -1.95 -8.04 0.85
N LEU A 97 -2.40 -7.68 -0.35
CA LEU A 97 -1.58 -7.65 -1.56
C LEU A 97 -0.31 -6.84 -1.36
N GLN A 98 -0.39 -5.62 -0.81
CA GLN A 98 0.81 -4.78 -0.64
C GLN A 98 1.81 -5.40 0.33
N ARG A 99 1.33 -6.06 1.39
CA ARG A 99 2.18 -6.73 2.39
C ARG A 99 2.81 -7.98 1.80
N ALA A 100 2.04 -8.79 1.08
CA ALA A 100 2.54 -9.97 0.39
C ALA A 100 3.61 -9.60 -0.67
N LEU A 101 3.37 -8.56 -1.48
CA LEU A 101 4.37 -8.05 -2.42
C LEU A 101 5.64 -7.57 -1.71
N MET A 102 5.50 -6.80 -0.62
CA MET A 102 6.66 -6.32 0.12
C MET A 102 7.46 -7.48 0.74
N LEU A 103 6.79 -8.47 1.33
CA LEU A 103 7.44 -9.67 1.89
C LEU A 103 8.14 -10.49 0.81
N GLY A 104 7.51 -10.66 -0.34
CA GLY A 104 8.00 -11.54 -1.39
C GLY A 104 9.07 -10.93 -2.28
N ILE A 105 8.99 -9.64 -2.58
CA ILE A 105 9.83 -8.97 -3.59
C ILE A 105 10.34 -7.58 -3.17
N GLY A 106 10.10 -7.18 -1.91
CA GLY A 106 10.56 -5.91 -1.36
C GLY A 106 10.00 -4.68 -2.09
N ARG A 107 8.82 -4.80 -2.71
CA ARG A 107 8.16 -3.76 -3.50
C ARG A 107 6.65 -3.81 -3.28
N THR A 108 5.97 -2.67 -3.38
CA THR A 108 4.51 -2.63 -3.51
C THR A 108 4.10 -2.34 -4.96
N THR A 109 2.80 -2.29 -5.23
CA THR A 109 2.27 -1.84 -6.53
C THR A 109 2.80 -0.45 -6.92
N CYS A 110 3.04 0.44 -5.95
CA CYS A 110 3.53 1.80 -6.20
C CYS A 110 4.92 1.77 -6.83
N ASP A 111 5.79 0.89 -6.34
CA ASP A 111 7.14 0.68 -6.87
C ASP A 111 7.13 -0.06 -8.22
N LEU A 112 6.03 -0.74 -8.55
CA LEU A 112 5.79 -1.37 -9.86
C LEU A 112 5.15 -0.41 -10.87
N GLY A 113 4.66 0.76 -10.44
CA GLY A 113 4.13 1.82 -11.31
C GLY A 113 2.63 2.10 -11.18
N ALA A 114 1.94 1.58 -10.15
CA ALA A 114 0.54 1.90 -9.88
C ALA A 114 0.23 2.04 -8.39
N ALA A 115 -0.62 2.99 -8.00
CA ALA A 115 -1.11 3.14 -6.65
C ALA A 115 -2.55 2.63 -6.54
N ILE A 116 -2.93 2.07 -5.39
CA ILE A 116 -4.33 1.70 -5.13
C ILE A 116 -5.01 2.86 -4.42
N PHE A 117 -6.06 3.38 -5.03
CA PHE A 117 -6.90 4.44 -4.48
C PHE A 117 -8.17 3.83 -3.91
N VAL A 118 -8.44 4.10 -2.64
CA VAL A 118 -9.56 3.51 -1.89
C VAL A 118 -10.50 4.61 -1.44
N GLU A 119 -11.74 4.63 -1.94
CA GLU A 119 -12.71 5.64 -1.53
C GLU A 119 -12.92 5.58 -0.01
N ASN A 120 -12.69 6.70 0.68
CA ASN A 120 -12.79 6.73 2.13
C ASN A 120 -14.27 6.53 2.55
N PRO A 121 -14.60 5.44 3.26
CA PRO A 121 -15.98 5.14 3.62
C PRO A 121 -16.60 6.18 4.55
N ARG A 122 -15.79 6.95 5.30
CA ARG A 122 -16.29 8.05 6.14
C ARG A 122 -16.89 9.21 5.32
N LEU A 123 -16.46 9.39 4.07
CA LEU A 123 -17.04 10.37 3.15
C LEU A 123 -18.39 9.90 2.59
N SER A 124 -18.62 8.59 2.57
CA SER A 124 -19.88 7.97 2.14
C SER A 124 -20.93 7.88 3.27
N LEU A 125 -20.58 8.14 4.53
CA LEU A 125 -21.53 8.10 5.65
C LEU A 125 -22.53 9.26 5.65
N TYR A 126 -22.22 10.37 4.95
CA TYR A 126 -23.06 11.57 4.90
C TYR A 126 -23.49 11.96 3.47
N GLY A 127 -23.26 11.10 2.47
CA GLY A 127 -23.61 11.33 1.08
C GLY A 127 -23.64 10.03 0.27
N ARG A 128 -24.24 10.05 -0.93
CA ARG A 128 -24.13 8.89 -1.85
C ARG A 128 -22.65 8.62 -2.13
N PRO A 129 -22.21 7.34 -2.21
CA PRO A 129 -20.84 7.04 -2.60
C PRO A 129 -20.56 7.74 -3.92
N TYR A 130 -19.50 8.53 -3.92
CA TYR A 130 -19.10 9.30 -5.06
C TYR A 130 -18.33 8.34 -5.96
N ARG A 131 -19.08 7.63 -6.82
CA ARG A 131 -18.52 6.71 -7.82
C ARG A 131 -17.84 7.45 -8.99
N ALA A 132 -17.16 8.56 -8.69
CA ALA A 132 -16.31 9.25 -9.64
C ALA A 132 -14.91 8.62 -9.53
N PRO A 133 -14.42 7.93 -10.56
CA PRO A 133 -13.09 7.35 -10.52
C PRO A 133 -12.01 8.45 -10.54
N PRO A 134 -10.83 8.21 -9.95
CA PRO A 134 -9.67 9.08 -10.13
C PRO A 134 -9.22 9.11 -11.60
N ASN A 135 -8.39 10.08 -11.97
CA ASN A 135 -7.78 10.10 -13.30
C ASN A 135 -6.71 8.99 -13.42
N GLY A 136 -6.58 8.38 -14.60
CA GLY A 136 -5.52 7.41 -14.87
C GLY A 136 -5.76 6.01 -14.28
N VAL A 137 -7.03 5.64 -14.04
CA VAL A 137 -7.42 4.28 -13.64
C VAL A 137 -7.05 3.28 -14.74
N VAL A 138 -6.41 2.19 -14.34
CA VAL A 138 -6.13 1.02 -15.20
C VAL A 138 -7.03 -0.16 -14.90
N ALA A 139 -7.48 -0.30 -13.65
CA ALA A 139 -8.42 -1.32 -13.24
C ALA A 139 -9.26 -0.82 -12.05
N SER A 140 -10.48 -1.34 -11.93
CA SER A 140 -11.39 -1.03 -10.82
C SER A 140 -11.98 -2.31 -10.26
N SER A 141 -12.17 -2.35 -8.94
CA SER A 141 -12.86 -3.47 -8.30
C SER A 141 -14.37 -3.41 -8.54
N ALA A 142 -14.98 -4.58 -8.73
CA ALA A 142 -16.44 -4.74 -8.72
C ALA A 142 -16.99 -4.95 -7.30
N ARG A 143 -16.14 -5.31 -6.33
CA ARG A 143 -16.52 -5.64 -4.94
C ARG A 143 -16.43 -4.46 -3.97
N ALA A 144 -15.58 -3.49 -4.27
CA ALA A 144 -15.36 -2.31 -3.45
C ALA A 144 -14.98 -1.09 -4.31
N PRO A 145 -15.16 0.15 -3.83
CA PRO A 145 -14.71 1.38 -4.49
C PRO A 145 -13.18 1.52 -4.41
N LEU A 146 -12.49 0.62 -5.11
CA LEU A 146 -11.05 0.54 -5.26
C LEU A 146 -10.67 0.80 -6.71
N TYR A 147 -9.60 1.55 -6.89
CA TYR A 147 -9.10 1.91 -8.21
C TYR A 147 -7.59 1.70 -8.25
N LEU A 148 -7.10 0.89 -9.18
CA LEU A 148 -5.69 0.81 -9.48
C LEU A 148 -5.36 1.95 -10.46
N VAL A 149 -4.49 2.86 -10.05
CA VAL A 149 -4.22 4.13 -10.72
C VAL A 149 -2.75 4.21 -11.12
N LEU A 150 -2.46 4.71 -12.30
CA LEU A 150 -1.08 4.89 -12.76
C LEU A 150 -0.29 5.87 -11.88
N ASN A 151 0.87 5.44 -11.44
CA ASN A 151 1.75 6.20 -10.56
C ASN A 151 2.87 6.89 -11.37
N ARG A 152 2.52 7.95 -12.10
CA ARG A 152 3.36 8.58 -13.15
C ARG A 152 4.12 9.85 -12.73
N GLY A 153 4.19 10.15 -11.44
CA GLY A 153 4.82 11.39 -11.00
C GLY A 153 6.32 11.46 -11.30
N THR A 154 6.84 12.68 -11.43
CA THR A 154 8.26 12.93 -11.75
C THR A 154 9.09 13.18 -10.50
N LYS A 155 8.47 13.69 -9.44
CA LYS A 155 9.00 13.79 -8.08
C LYS A 155 8.51 12.60 -7.26
N LYS A 156 9.17 12.28 -6.15
CA LYS A 156 8.85 11.13 -5.31
C LYS A 156 8.40 11.57 -3.92
N VAL A 157 7.38 10.90 -3.39
CA VAL A 157 7.01 10.93 -1.97
C VAL A 157 7.09 9.50 -1.41
N VAL A 158 7.71 9.33 -0.25
CA VAL A 158 7.78 8.05 0.42
C VAL A 158 6.53 7.84 1.29
N ASP A 159 5.74 6.83 0.95
CA ASP A 159 4.59 6.39 1.74
C ASP A 159 5.05 5.42 2.82
N LEU A 160 5.06 5.92 4.06
CA LEU A 160 5.28 5.17 5.28
C LEU A 160 4.01 5.15 6.14
N ASP A 161 2.84 5.26 5.51
CA ASP A 161 1.55 5.44 6.19
C ASP A 161 0.53 4.41 5.75
N THR A 162 0.33 4.28 4.45
CA THR A 162 -0.74 3.46 3.88
C THR A 162 -0.23 2.23 3.15
N MET A 163 1.08 2.18 2.90
CA MET A 163 1.76 1.11 2.16
C MET A 163 1.15 0.92 0.77
N CYS A 164 1.01 2.01 0.01
CA CYS A 164 0.45 2.10 -1.34
C CYS A 164 -1.09 1.94 -1.45
N VAL A 165 -1.81 1.93 -0.34
CA VAL A 165 -3.28 1.89 -0.31
C VAL A 165 -3.82 3.27 0.07
N VAL A 166 -3.78 4.20 -0.88
CA VAL A 166 -4.03 5.62 -0.68
C VAL A 166 -5.53 5.91 -0.50
N PRO A 167 -5.93 6.54 0.62
CA PRO A 167 -7.30 7.00 0.78
C PRO A 167 -7.67 8.05 -0.28
N TYR A 168 -8.83 7.86 -0.89
CA TYR A 168 -9.34 8.66 -2.00
C TYR A 168 -10.61 9.41 -1.60
N SER A 169 -10.57 10.73 -1.81
CA SER A 169 -11.72 11.62 -1.78
C SER A 169 -12.04 12.15 -3.19
N PRO A 170 -13.20 11.80 -3.76
CA PRO A 170 -13.63 12.27 -5.07
C PRO A 170 -14.13 13.73 -5.06
N SER A 171 -14.46 14.31 -3.90
CA SER A 171 -14.92 15.70 -3.80
C SER A 171 -13.90 16.70 -4.33
N GLY A 172 -12.62 16.33 -4.26
CA GLY A 172 -11.50 17.16 -4.67
C GLY A 172 -11.23 18.35 -3.75
N ARG A 173 -11.97 18.48 -2.64
CA ARG A 173 -11.80 19.55 -1.66
C ARG A 173 -10.52 19.35 -0.86
N PRO A 174 -9.61 20.35 -0.78
CA PRO A 174 -8.31 20.19 -0.14
C PRO A 174 -8.33 19.62 1.27
N GLU A 175 -9.32 20.01 2.08
CA GLU A 175 -9.51 19.58 3.47
C GLU A 175 -9.97 18.13 3.63
N GLU A 176 -10.49 17.53 2.56
CA GLU A 176 -10.93 16.13 2.53
C GLU A 176 -9.88 15.21 1.88
N LEU A 177 -8.81 15.77 1.29
CA LEU A 177 -7.79 14.98 0.63
C LEU A 177 -6.82 14.37 1.64
N HIS A 178 -6.53 13.08 1.46
CA HIS A 178 -5.36 12.49 2.09
C HIS A 178 -4.08 13.16 1.56
N PRO A 179 -3.04 13.38 2.38
CA PRO A 179 -1.78 13.98 1.92
C PRO A 179 -1.20 13.29 0.68
N LEU A 180 -1.20 11.95 0.64
CA LEU A 180 -0.71 11.19 -0.52
C LEU A 180 -1.57 11.41 -1.79
N GLN A 181 -2.89 11.55 -1.65
CA GLN A 181 -3.78 11.85 -2.77
C GLN A 181 -3.49 13.25 -3.33
N ARG A 182 -3.33 14.24 -2.45
CA ARG A 182 -2.97 15.62 -2.82
C ARG A 182 -1.65 15.64 -3.60
N LEU A 183 -0.60 15.02 -3.05
CA LEU A 183 0.72 14.96 -3.67
C LEU A 183 0.68 14.25 -5.02
N SER A 184 -0.08 13.15 -5.14
CA SER A 184 -0.26 12.47 -6.42
C SER A 184 -0.88 13.38 -7.49
N ARG A 185 -1.87 14.21 -7.12
CA ARG A 185 -2.46 15.22 -8.02
C ARG A 185 -1.48 16.33 -8.41
N GLU A 186 -0.54 16.66 -7.52
CA GLU A 186 0.54 17.62 -7.77
C GLU A 186 1.69 17.03 -8.62
N GLY A 187 1.58 15.76 -9.05
CA GLY A 187 2.56 15.12 -9.92
C GLY A 187 3.69 14.40 -9.19
N PHE A 188 3.52 14.09 -7.90
CA PHE A 188 4.41 13.18 -7.17
C PHE A 188 4.03 11.72 -7.43
N ALA A 189 5.05 10.88 -7.59
CA ALA A 189 4.93 9.44 -7.59
C ALA A 189 5.03 8.96 -6.14
N VAL A 190 4.06 8.17 -5.71
CA VAL A 190 4.09 7.52 -4.40
C VAL A 190 5.09 6.37 -4.46
N ALA A 191 6.02 6.29 -3.53
CA ALA A 191 6.98 5.19 -3.46
C ALA A 191 6.91 4.58 -2.06
N THR A 192 7.04 3.27 -1.94
CA THR A 192 7.14 2.62 -0.61
C THR A 192 8.57 2.25 -0.26
N ARG A 193 9.50 2.52 -1.19
CA ARG A 193 10.94 2.40 -0.98
C ARG A 193 11.60 3.77 -0.97
N GLY A 194 12.56 3.92 -0.08
CA GLY A 194 13.42 5.09 0.00
C GLY A 194 13.79 5.41 1.44
N SER A 195 14.79 6.28 1.59
CA SER A 195 15.13 6.88 2.87
C SER A 195 14.62 8.31 2.85
N PRO A 196 13.48 8.61 3.49
CA PRO A 196 12.91 9.95 3.41
C PRO A 196 13.80 10.97 4.12
N THR A 197 13.82 12.19 3.58
CA THR A 197 14.63 13.30 4.09
C THR A 197 13.92 14.08 5.21
N CYS A 198 12.59 14.13 5.16
CA CYS A 198 11.75 14.90 6.07
C CYS A 198 10.31 14.34 6.09
N LEU A 199 9.53 14.79 7.08
CA LEU A 199 8.10 14.54 7.22
C LEU A 199 7.31 15.65 6.52
N ILE A 200 6.39 15.28 5.64
CA ILE A 200 5.49 16.20 4.95
C ILE A 200 4.30 16.48 5.88
N GLU A 201 4.31 17.67 6.49
CA GLU A 201 3.17 18.22 7.23
C GLU A 201 2.41 19.20 6.32
N ASP A 202 3.09 20.29 5.92
CA ASP A 202 2.49 21.33 5.09
C ASP A 202 3.14 21.45 3.70
N VAL A 203 4.47 21.37 3.64
CA VAL A 203 5.27 21.63 2.44
C VAL A 203 5.69 20.32 1.77
N ALA A 204 5.34 20.17 0.50
CA ALA A 204 5.74 19.03 -0.32
C ALA A 204 7.21 19.15 -0.76
N ALA A 205 8.01 18.12 -0.51
CA ALA A 205 9.41 18.04 -0.92
C ALA A 205 9.70 16.71 -1.61
N ASP A 206 10.52 16.74 -2.65
CA ASP A 206 10.98 15.51 -3.32
C ASP A 206 11.81 14.66 -2.34
N GLY A 207 11.45 13.38 -2.21
CA GLY A 207 12.02 12.48 -1.22
C GLY A 207 11.51 12.67 0.22
N GLY A 208 10.51 13.54 0.46
CA GLY A 208 9.81 13.62 1.74
C GLY A 208 8.91 12.40 1.99
N ALA A 209 8.45 12.20 3.23
CA ALA A 209 7.54 11.12 3.63
C ALA A 209 6.21 11.59 4.21
N VAL A 210 5.16 10.80 3.99
CA VAL A 210 3.95 10.80 4.82
C VAL A 210 4.05 9.58 5.75
N ALA A 211 3.86 9.78 7.06
CA ALA A 211 4.01 8.71 8.05
C ALA A 211 3.12 8.96 9.29
N PRO A 212 2.66 7.90 9.99
CA PRO A 212 1.99 8.01 11.28
C PRO A 212 2.92 8.67 12.30
N ARG A 213 2.35 9.46 13.21
CA ARG A 213 3.11 10.22 14.22
C ARG A 213 4.08 9.34 15.02
N GLY A 214 3.63 8.14 15.41
CA GLY A 214 4.45 7.18 16.14
C GLY A 214 5.69 6.76 15.36
N LEU A 215 5.51 6.40 14.09
CA LEU A 215 6.59 6.01 13.19
C LEU A 215 7.51 7.18 12.84
N ALA A 216 6.95 8.36 12.53
CA ALA A 216 7.74 9.56 12.24
C ALA A 216 8.68 9.92 13.40
N LYS A 217 8.18 9.83 14.65
CA LYS A 217 8.98 10.04 15.86
C LYS A 217 10.07 8.99 16.01
N LEU A 218 9.77 7.71 15.78
CA LEU A 218 10.75 6.62 15.83
C LEU A 218 11.87 6.78 14.81
N LEU A 219 11.54 7.28 13.62
CA LEU A 219 12.49 7.56 12.54
C LEU A 219 13.18 8.92 12.68
N ALA A 220 12.86 9.69 13.72
CA ALA A 220 13.37 11.05 13.96
C ALA A 220 13.21 11.99 12.74
N LEU A 221 12.13 11.83 11.97
CA LEU A 221 11.84 12.67 10.83
C LEU A 221 11.44 14.07 11.31
N LYS A 222 12.11 15.09 10.77
CA LYS A 222 11.77 16.50 11.00
C LYS A 222 10.81 16.99 9.92
N PRO A 223 9.97 18.01 10.18
CA PRO A 223 9.13 18.61 9.15
C PRO A 223 9.97 19.11 7.96
N CYS A 224 9.43 18.97 6.75
CA CYS A 224 10.05 19.54 5.55
C CYS A 224 10.08 21.08 5.64
N SER A 225 11.19 21.66 5.17
CA SER A 225 11.45 23.10 5.15
C SER A 225 11.51 23.66 3.74
#